data_AF-A0A935UGF2-F1
#
_entry.id   AF-A0A935UGF2-F1
#
_cell.length_a   1.000
_cell.length_b   1.000
_cell.length_c   1.000
_cell.angle_alpha   90.00
_cell.angle_beta   90.00
_cell.angle_gamma   90.00
#
_symmetry.space_group_name_H-M   'P 1'
#
loop_
_entity.id
_entity.type
_entity.pdbx_description
1 polymer ?
#
loop_
_entity_poly.entity_id
_entity_poly.type
_entity_poly.pdbx_seq_one_letter_code
_entity_poly.pdbx_strand_id
1 'polypeptide(L)'
;MSTAEQEPAPPSKTQRKRAMAELQVLGEDLVALPADRVRRIELPDDLRAAVREAQRMTRHDDARRRQMQFIGRLMRDVDPEPIREALAVVRGESAEDTARLHRLERLRAELLADEKALYRIASTSPSIDLQQLRSLRRAALLEQAQGKPPRSYRAIFQLLKELEPVNTPDDPDDEHELP
;
A
#
# COMPACT_ATOMS: atom_id res chain seq x y z
N MET A 1 29.81 -9.26 -24.31
CA MET A 1 28.62 -9.50 -23.46
C MET A 1 28.49 -8.30 -22.56
N SER A 2 27.67 -7.32 -22.93
CA SER A 2 27.44 -6.10 -22.13
C SER A 2 25.99 -6.09 -21.71
N THR A 3 25.74 -6.46 -20.46
CA THR A 3 24.43 -6.35 -19.82
C THR A 3 24.17 -4.87 -19.61
N ALA A 4 23.35 -4.26 -20.47
CA ALA A 4 22.89 -2.89 -20.28
C ALA A 4 22.09 -2.84 -18.98
N GLU A 5 22.65 -2.18 -17.97
CA GLU A 5 21.97 -1.77 -16.75
C GLU A 5 20.80 -0.89 -17.17
N GLN A 6 19.60 -1.46 -17.16
CA GLN A 6 18.37 -0.72 -17.39
C GLN A 6 18.13 0.15 -16.15
N GLU A 7 18.54 1.42 -16.22
CA GLU A 7 18.11 2.42 -15.24
C GLU A 7 16.58 2.41 -15.16
N PRO A 8 15.98 2.26 -13.96
CA PRO A 8 14.55 2.27 -13.81
C PRO A 8 14.00 3.62 -14.29
N ALA A 9 13.12 3.58 -15.29
CA ALA A 9 12.52 4.77 -15.86
C ALA A 9 11.90 5.64 -14.75
N PRO A 10 12.12 6.97 -14.78
CA PRO A 10 11.64 7.85 -13.72
C PRO A 10 10.12 7.75 -13.59
N PRO A 11 9.59 7.69 -12.34
CA PRO A 11 8.17 7.46 -12.11
C PRO A 11 7.33 8.54 -12.78
N SER A 12 6.30 8.11 -13.51
CA SER A 12 5.37 9.00 -14.21
C SER A 12 4.71 9.98 -13.24
N LYS A 13 4.28 11.14 -13.77
CA LYS A 13 3.54 12.16 -12.99
C LYS A 13 2.37 11.56 -12.20
N THR A 14 1.69 10.56 -12.77
CA THR A 14 0.57 9.83 -12.15
C THR A 14 1.02 8.95 -10.99
N GLN A 15 2.14 8.23 -11.12
CA GLN A 15 2.69 7.39 -10.04
C GLN A 15 3.15 8.23 -8.86
N ARG A 16 3.84 9.36 -9.13
CA ARG A 16 4.23 10.32 -8.09
C ARG A 16 3.02 10.84 -7.32
N LYS A 17 1.93 11.21 -8.03
CA LYS A 17 0.71 11.69 -7.38
C LYS A 17 0.06 10.62 -6.48
N ARG A 18 0.08 9.35 -6.90
CA ARG A 18 -0.47 8.24 -6.09
C ARG A 18 0.36 7.99 -4.83
N ALA A 19 1.68 7.90 -4.97
CA ALA A 19 2.57 7.74 -3.83
C ALA A 19 2.39 8.88 -2.81
N MET A 20 2.25 10.12 -3.27
CA MET A 20 1.97 11.25 -2.37
C MET A 20 0.61 11.13 -1.66
N ALA A 21 -0.43 10.63 -2.35
CA ALA A 21 -1.73 10.41 -1.74
C ALA A 21 -1.71 9.27 -0.71
N GLU A 22 -0.97 8.20 -0.98
CA GLU A 22 -0.80 7.09 -0.05
C GLU A 22 -0.09 7.51 1.24
N LEU A 23 0.94 8.36 1.13
CA LEU A 23 1.63 8.94 2.29
C LEU A 23 0.72 9.86 3.11
N GLN A 24 -0.14 10.62 2.45
CA GLN A 24 -1.14 11.47 3.12
C GLN A 24 -2.14 10.61 3.91
N VAL A 25 -2.66 9.54 3.30
CA VAL A 25 -3.57 8.59 3.96
C VAL A 25 -2.90 7.95 5.18
N LEU A 26 -1.63 7.53 5.05
CA LEU A 26 -0.89 6.96 6.16
C LEU A 26 -0.76 7.92 7.36
N GLY A 27 -0.52 9.20 7.07
CA GLY A 27 -0.48 10.25 8.10
C GLY A 27 -1.84 10.49 8.77
N GLU A 28 -2.94 10.42 8.01
CA GLU A 28 -4.30 10.48 8.54
C GLU A 28 -4.62 9.30 9.46
N ASP A 29 -4.18 8.10 9.05
CA ASP A 29 -4.35 6.87 9.81
C ASP A 29 -3.60 6.93 11.16
N LEU A 30 -2.38 7.47 11.18
CA LEU A 30 -1.63 7.72 12.41
C LEU A 30 -2.40 8.65 13.38
N VAL A 31 -3.02 9.71 12.87
CA VAL A 31 -3.80 10.66 13.70
C VAL A 31 -5.10 10.03 14.20
N ALA A 32 -5.68 9.09 13.45
CA ALA A 32 -6.89 8.38 13.85
C ALA A 32 -6.65 7.34 14.96
N LEU A 33 -5.41 6.87 15.14
CA LEU A 33 -5.07 5.92 16.20
C LEU A 33 -5.18 6.52 17.61
N PRO A 34 -5.44 5.70 18.64
CA PRO A 34 -5.30 6.11 20.04
C PRO A 34 -3.86 6.52 20.36
N ALA A 35 -3.68 7.52 21.23
CA ALA A 35 -2.37 8.06 21.59
C ALA A 35 -1.39 6.99 22.12
N ASP A 36 -1.89 5.98 22.84
CA ASP A 36 -1.08 4.88 23.38
C ASP A 36 -0.57 3.93 22.29
N ARG A 37 -1.32 3.77 21.19
CA ARG A 37 -0.88 2.99 20.03
C ARG A 37 0.18 3.75 19.24
N VAL A 38 -0.01 5.05 19.00
CA VAL A 38 0.99 5.91 18.34
C VAL A 38 2.31 5.97 19.12
N ARG A 39 2.27 5.87 20.45
CA ARG A 39 3.49 5.81 21.29
C ARG A 39 4.36 4.58 20.99
N ARG A 40 3.73 3.44 20.67
CA ARG A 40 4.42 2.19 20.37
C ARG A 40 5.03 2.15 18.97
N ILE A 41 4.64 3.07 18.08
CA ILE A 41 5.22 3.20 16.75
C ILE A 41 6.50 4.03 16.86
N GLU A 42 7.58 3.54 16.26
CA GLU A 42 8.82 4.31 16.08
C GLU A 42 8.61 5.36 14.99
N LEU A 43 8.46 6.62 15.43
CA LEU A 43 8.30 7.78 14.57
C LEU A 43 9.39 8.80 14.90
N PRO A 44 9.93 9.52 13.90
CA PRO A 44 10.75 10.69 14.14
C PRO A 44 10.03 11.71 15.01
N ASP A 45 10.79 12.44 15.84
CA ASP A 45 10.23 13.34 16.85
C ASP A 45 9.29 14.40 16.26
N ASP A 46 9.66 14.98 15.11
CA ASP A 46 8.85 15.97 14.40
C ASP A 46 7.49 15.40 13.97
N LEU A 47 7.48 14.18 13.41
CA LEU A 47 6.27 13.51 12.98
C LEU A 47 5.40 13.13 14.19
N ARG A 48 6.02 12.63 15.26
CA ARG A 48 5.33 12.27 16.50
C ARG A 48 4.68 13.50 17.15
N ALA A 49 5.39 14.62 17.22
CA ALA A 49 4.86 15.87 17.73
C ALA A 49 3.69 16.36 16.87
N ALA A 50 3.85 16.33 15.55
CA ALA A 50 2.81 16.77 14.62
C ALA A 50 1.53 15.94 14.73
N VAL A 51 1.64 14.61 14.85
CA VAL A 51 0.50 13.69 15.03
C VAL A 51 -0.22 13.95 16.34
N ARG A 52 0.51 14.10 17.46
CA ARG A 52 -0.09 14.41 18.77
C ARG A 52 -0.84 15.73 18.76
N GLU A 53 -0.29 16.73 18.08
CA GLU A 53 -0.94 18.03 17.96
C GLU A 53 -2.24 17.93 17.15
N ALA A 54 -2.23 17.22 16.03
CA ALA A 54 -3.44 16.95 15.25
C ALA A 54 -4.51 16.19 16.03
N GLN A 55 -4.12 15.29 16.93
CA GLN A 55 -5.04 14.53 17.80
C GLN A 55 -5.76 15.41 18.83
N ARG A 56 -5.13 16.50 19.29
CA ARG A 56 -5.76 17.45 20.23
C ARG A 56 -6.70 18.43 19.54
N MET A 57 -6.54 18.64 18.24
CA MET A 57 -7.34 19.59 17.47
C MET A 57 -8.72 19.03 17.10
N THR A 58 -9.72 19.91 17.11
CA THR A 58 -11.08 19.60 16.70
C THR A 58 -11.13 19.21 15.21
N ARG A 59 -11.93 18.19 14.88
CA ARG A 59 -12.04 17.63 13.50
C ARG A 59 -12.35 18.67 12.43
N HIS A 60 -13.14 19.69 12.75
CA HIS A 60 -13.61 20.70 11.79
C HIS A 60 -12.78 21.98 11.76
N ASP A 61 -11.63 22.00 12.45
CA ASP A 61 -10.77 23.18 12.52
C ASP A 61 -9.87 23.31 11.28
N ASP A 62 -9.76 24.53 10.75
CA ASP A 62 -8.78 24.91 9.73
C ASP A 62 -7.35 24.62 10.20
N ALA A 63 -7.07 24.77 11.50
CA ALA A 63 -5.78 24.43 12.08
C ALA A 63 -5.46 22.94 11.91
N ARG A 64 -6.44 22.04 12.16
CA ARG A 64 -6.26 20.60 11.95
C ARG A 64 -6.00 20.27 10.49
N ARG A 65 -6.70 20.92 9.55
CA ARG A 65 -6.48 20.70 8.12
C ARG A 65 -5.05 21.05 7.70
N ARG A 66 -4.54 22.19 8.19
CA ARG A 66 -3.15 22.61 7.95
C ARG A 66 -2.15 21.64 8.59
N GLN A 67 -2.45 21.19 9.80
CA GLN A 67 -1.64 20.20 10.50
C GLN A 67 -1.58 18.87 9.71
N MET A 68 -2.70 18.44 9.12
CA MET A 68 -2.71 17.22 8.30
C MET A 68 -1.87 17.35 7.02
N GLN A 69 -1.83 18.53 6.40
CA GLN A 69 -0.96 18.79 5.25
C GLN A 69 0.51 18.80 5.66
N PHE A 70 0.81 19.34 6.85
CA PHE A 70 2.17 19.33 7.40
C PHE A 70 2.64 17.90 7.70
N ILE A 71 1.79 17.07 8.31
CA ILE A 71 2.06 15.63 8.50
C ILE A 71 2.33 14.95 7.15
N GLY A 72 1.49 15.19 6.13
CA GLY A 72 1.70 14.64 4.80
C GLY A 72 2.96 15.12 4.08
N ARG A 73 3.52 16.27 4.47
CA ARG A 73 4.87 16.71 4.05
C ARG A 73 5.93 15.90 4.78
N LEU A 74 5.87 15.81 6.11
CA LEU A 74 6.83 15.04 6.92
C LEU A 74 6.89 13.56 6.49
N MET A 75 5.74 12.99 6.13
CA MET A 75 5.64 11.61 5.62
C MET A 75 6.46 11.35 4.34
N ARG A 76 6.89 12.38 3.61
CA ARG A 76 7.74 12.25 2.41
C ARG A 76 9.22 12.13 2.73
N ASP A 77 9.60 12.55 3.93
CA ASP A 77 10.99 12.62 4.38
C ASP A 77 11.34 11.43 5.30
N VAL A 78 10.39 10.51 5.51
CA VAL A 78 10.54 9.31 6.34
C VAL A 78 10.33 8.04 5.53
N ASP A 79 10.86 6.93 6.02
CA ASP A 79 10.52 5.61 5.48
C ASP A 79 9.09 5.23 5.93
N PRO A 80 8.14 5.05 4.99
CA PRO A 80 6.77 4.71 5.33
C PRO A 80 6.59 3.22 5.69
N GLU A 81 7.54 2.33 5.38
CA GLU A 81 7.35 0.88 5.54
C GLU A 81 7.15 0.46 7.00
N PRO A 82 7.99 0.87 7.97
CA PRO A 82 7.78 0.50 9.38
C PRO A 82 6.48 1.04 9.95
N ILE A 83 6.04 2.19 9.45
CA ILE A 83 4.78 2.83 9.86
C ILE A 83 3.58 2.04 9.34
N ARG A 84 3.65 1.53 8.09
CA ARG A 84 2.63 0.65 7.50
C ARG A 84 2.50 -0.65 8.29
N GLU A 85 3.62 -1.30 8.59
CA GLU A 85 3.63 -2.54 9.38
C GLU A 85 3.03 -2.33 10.77
N ALA A 86 3.41 -1.25 11.45
CA ALA A 86 2.87 -0.96 12.77
C ALA A 86 1.36 -0.62 12.72
N LEU A 87 0.89 0.06 11.67
CA LEU A 87 -0.53 0.33 11.45
C LEU A 87 -1.33 -0.95 11.20
N ALA A 88 -0.78 -1.89 10.43
CA ALA A 88 -1.41 -3.19 10.17
C ALA A 88 -1.62 -3.99 11.46
N VAL A 89 -0.57 -4.10 12.29
CA VAL A 89 -0.64 -4.77 13.60
C VAL A 89 -1.70 -4.14 14.49
N VAL A 90 -1.87 -2.82 14.46
CA VAL A 90 -2.89 -2.12 15.26
C VAL A 90 -4.31 -2.35 14.73
N ARG A 91 -4.47 -2.59 13.42
CA ARG A 91 -5.77 -2.85 12.78
C ARG A 91 -6.25 -4.29 12.92
N GLY A 92 -5.43 -5.19 13.47
CA GLY A 92 -5.69 -6.62 13.43
C GLY A 92 -5.56 -7.19 12.01
N GLU A 93 -4.96 -6.43 11.08
CA GLU A 93 -4.49 -7.00 9.82
C GLU A 93 -3.26 -7.82 10.17
N SER A 94 -3.32 -9.14 9.96
CA SER A 94 -2.16 -9.98 10.25
C SER A 94 -0.97 -9.48 9.43
N ALA A 95 0.24 -9.51 10.00
CA ALA A 95 1.45 -9.16 9.26
C ALA A 95 1.56 -9.98 7.96
N GLU A 96 1.01 -11.20 7.97
CA GLU A 96 0.87 -12.06 6.80
C GLU A 96 -0.05 -11.46 5.73
N ASP A 97 -1.22 -10.94 6.09
CA ASP A 97 -2.16 -10.27 5.18
C ASP A 97 -1.58 -8.98 4.58
N THR A 98 -0.91 -8.16 5.38
CA THR A 98 -0.25 -6.95 4.87
C THR A 98 0.89 -7.30 3.94
N ALA A 99 1.77 -8.23 4.34
CA ALA A 99 2.83 -8.73 3.47
C ALA A 99 2.27 -9.34 2.18
N ARG A 100 1.12 -10.01 2.26
CA ARG A 100 0.38 -10.56 1.12
C ARG A 100 -0.07 -9.46 0.16
N LEU A 101 -0.72 -8.42 0.66
CA LEU A 101 -1.13 -7.28 -0.17
C LEU A 101 0.09 -6.64 -0.85
N HIS A 102 1.19 -6.41 -0.12
CA HIS A 102 2.42 -5.87 -0.71
C HIS A 102 3.06 -6.80 -1.75
N ARG A 103 3.04 -8.13 -1.55
CA ARG A 103 3.47 -9.10 -2.58
C ARG A 103 2.63 -8.98 -3.85
N LEU A 104 1.29 -8.92 -3.72
CA LEU A 104 0.38 -8.76 -4.86
C LEU A 104 0.60 -7.42 -5.58
N GLU A 105 0.85 -6.34 -4.84
CA GLU A 105 1.13 -5.04 -5.44
C GLU A 105 2.45 -5.01 -6.20
N ARG A 106 3.51 -5.60 -5.64
CA ARG A 106 4.80 -5.77 -6.31
C ARG A 106 4.66 -6.61 -7.57
N LEU A 107 3.97 -7.73 -7.49
CA LEU A 107 3.74 -8.63 -8.63
C LEU A 107 2.96 -7.93 -9.76
N ARG A 108 1.94 -7.13 -9.43
CA ARG A 108 1.22 -6.29 -10.40
C ARG A 108 2.12 -5.25 -11.05
N ALA A 109 2.96 -4.58 -10.26
CA ALA A 109 3.90 -3.58 -10.78
C ALA A 109 4.92 -4.22 -11.73
N GLU A 110 5.49 -5.36 -11.35
CA GLU A 110 6.38 -6.17 -12.18
C GLU A 110 5.70 -6.60 -13.48
N LEU A 111 4.45 -7.05 -13.41
CA LEU A 111 3.69 -7.47 -14.59
C LEU A 111 3.51 -6.36 -15.63
N LEU A 112 3.32 -5.12 -15.16
CA LEU A 112 3.20 -3.97 -16.04
C LEU A 112 4.55 -3.57 -16.62
N ALA A 113 5.63 -3.69 -15.84
CA ALA A 113 6.98 -3.37 -16.28
C ALA A 113 7.54 -4.39 -17.28
N ASP A 114 7.38 -5.69 -17.03
CA ASP A 114 7.95 -6.77 -17.82
C ASP A 114 6.92 -7.85 -18.14
N GLU A 115 6.76 -8.16 -19.43
CA GLU A 115 5.90 -9.25 -19.88
C GLU A 115 6.36 -10.62 -19.35
N LYS A 116 7.66 -10.78 -19.05
CA LYS A 116 8.20 -12.04 -18.55
C LYS A 116 7.59 -12.46 -17.20
N ALA A 117 7.06 -11.51 -16.43
CA ALA A 117 6.34 -11.80 -15.20
C ALA A 117 5.13 -12.71 -15.42
N LEU A 118 4.50 -12.71 -16.61
CA LEU A 118 3.43 -13.66 -16.94
C LEU A 118 3.88 -15.11 -16.81
N TYR A 119 5.09 -15.43 -17.27
CA TYR A 119 5.62 -16.79 -17.19
C TYR A 119 5.94 -17.19 -15.74
N ARG A 120 6.41 -16.24 -14.91
CA ARG A 120 6.61 -16.48 -13.47
C ARG A 120 5.30 -16.73 -12.73
N ILE A 121 4.25 -16.00 -13.11
CA ILE A 121 2.91 -16.19 -12.54
C ILE A 121 2.34 -17.54 -12.99
N ALA A 122 2.46 -17.87 -14.27
CA ALA A 122 2.05 -19.17 -14.82
C ALA A 122 2.72 -20.36 -14.13
N SER A 123 4.02 -20.26 -13.82
CA SER A 123 4.76 -21.35 -13.16
C SER A 123 4.34 -21.55 -11.70
N THR A 124 3.89 -20.49 -11.04
CA THR A 124 3.54 -20.52 -9.61
C THR A 124 2.05 -20.84 -9.40
N SER A 125 1.20 -20.51 -10.37
CA SER A 125 -0.25 -20.68 -10.27
C SER A 125 -0.83 -21.26 -11.58
N PRO A 126 -0.88 -22.60 -11.72
CA PRO A 126 -1.35 -23.25 -12.95
C PRO A 126 -2.82 -23.00 -13.29
N SER A 127 -3.63 -22.57 -12.33
CA SER A 127 -5.07 -22.29 -12.47
C SER A 127 -5.39 -20.91 -13.04
N ILE A 128 -4.39 -20.05 -13.25
CA ILE A 128 -4.63 -18.68 -13.72
C ILE A 128 -5.00 -18.63 -15.20
N ASP A 129 -6.01 -17.81 -15.55
CA ASP A 129 -6.29 -17.45 -16.93
C ASP A 129 -5.22 -16.47 -17.47
N LEU A 130 -4.16 -17.03 -18.06
CA LEU A 130 -3.08 -16.30 -18.69
C LEU A 130 -3.54 -15.39 -19.84
N GLN A 131 -4.60 -15.78 -20.55
CA GLN A 131 -5.12 -15.01 -21.67
C GLN A 131 -5.84 -13.76 -21.15
N GLN A 132 -6.63 -13.91 -20.09
CA GLN A 132 -7.24 -12.78 -19.39
C GLN A 132 -6.17 -11.85 -18.81
N LEU A 133 -5.17 -12.38 -18.12
CA LEU A 133 -4.08 -11.57 -17.53
C LEU A 133 -3.29 -10.79 -18.59
N ARG A 134 -3.00 -11.41 -19.75
CA ARG A 134 -2.38 -10.73 -20.91
C ARG A 134 -3.26 -9.60 -21.44
N SER A 135 -4.55 -9.84 -21.57
CA SER A 135 -5.51 -8.83 -22.04
C SER A 135 -5.55 -7.62 -21.10
N LEU A 136 -5.67 -7.89 -19.79
CA LEU A 136 -5.70 -6.87 -18.75
C LEU A 136 -4.41 -6.05 -18.70
N ARG A 137 -3.24 -6.69 -18.85
CA ARG A 137 -1.95 -5.98 -18.91
C ARG A 137 -1.92 -4.98 -20.08
N ARG A 138 -2.28 -5.42 -21.29
CA ARG A 138 -2.29 -4.53 -22.47
C ARG A 138 -3.26 -3.37 -22.28
N ALA A 139 -4.46 -3.64 -21.77
CA ALA A 139 -5.45 -2.62 -21.48
C ALA A 139 -4.96 -1.63 -20.41
N ALA A 140 -4.30 -2.10 -19.35
CA ALA A 140 -3.74 -1.26 -18.30
C ALA A 140 -2.61 -0.34 -18.81
N LEU A 141 -1.74 -0.84 -19.67
CA LEU A 141 -0.69 -0.03 -20.33
C LEU A 141 -1.31 1.03 -21.25
N LEU A 142 -2.35 0.67 -22.01
CA LEU A 142 -3.08 1.60 -22.86
C LEU A 142 -3.82 2.67 -22.04
N GLU A 143 -4.46 2.29 -20.94
CA GLU A 143 -5.11 3.20 -20.00
C GLU A 143 -4.09 4.18 -19.40
N GLN A 144 -2.91 3.70 -18.99
CA GLN A 144 -1.82 4.56 -18.51
C GLN A 144 -1.34 5.54 -19.57
N ALA A 145 -1.10 5.06 -20.80
CA ALA A 145 -0.66 5.89 -21.91
C ALA A 145 -1.70 6.97 -22.29
N GLN A 146 -2.98 6.66 -22.17
CA GLN A 146 -4.09 7.57 -22.48
C GLN A 146 -4.56 8.41 -21.28
N GLY A 147 -3.93 8.26 -20.10
CA GLY A 147 -4.35 8.96 -18.88
C GLY A 147 -5.78 8.61 -18.40
N LYS A 148 -6.29 7.45 -18.81
CA LYS A 148 -7.64 6.99 -18.46
C LYS A 148 -7.69 6.44 -17.03
N PRO A 149 -8.89 6.34 -16.43
CA PRO A 149 -9.06 5.66 -15.15
C PRO A 149 -8.47 4.24 -15.17
N PRO A 150 -7.73 3.83 -14.13
CA PRO A 150 -6.93 2.60 -14.12
C PRO A 150 -7.80 1.36 -13.81
N ARG A 151 -8.82 1.11 -14.65
CA ARG A 151 -9.79 0.04 -14.43
C ARG A 151 -9.13 -1.32 -14.61
N SER A 152 -8.34 -1.50 -15.65
CA SER A 152 -7.63 -2.74 -15.93
C SER A 152 -6.53 -2.99 -14.90
N TYR A 153 -5.87 -1.93 -14.41
CA TYR A 153 -4.90 -2.01 -13.31
C TYR A 153 -5.53 -2.55 -12.01
N ARG A 154 -6.77 -2.14 -11.70
CA ARG A 154 -7.53 -2.66 -10.55
C ARG A 154 -7.97 -4.11 -10.79
N ALA A 155 -8.38 -4.46 -12.01
CA ALA A 155 -8.78 -5.81 -12.35
C ALA A 155 -7.62 -6.82 -12.27
N ILE A 156 -6.39 -6.43 -12.64
CA ILE A 156 -5.19 -7.27 -12.45
C ILE A 156 -5.04 -7.64 -10.97
N PHE A 157 -5.18 -6.68 -10.07
CA PHE A 157 -5.05 -6.94 -8.63
C PHE A 157 -6.10 -7.92 -8.11
N GLN A 158 -7.35 -7.80 -8.55
CA GLN A 158 -8.41 -8.73 -8.15
C GLN A 158 -8.11 -10.15 -8.65
N LEU A 159 -7.72 -10.28 -9.92
CA LEU A 159 -7.35 -11.56 -10.49
C LEU A 159 -6.16 -12.19 -9.76
N LEU A 160 -5.15 -11.41 -9.37
CA LEU A 160 -4.02 -11.93 -8.59
C LEU A 160 -4.41 -12.31 -7.16
N LYS A 161 -5.33 -11.55 -6.53
CA LYS A 161 -5.82 -11.84 -5.18
C LYS A 161 -6.56 -13.17 -5.11
N GLU A 162 -7.30 -13.53 -6.16
CA GLU A 162 -8.02 -14.82 -6.28
C GLU A 162 -7.09 -16.05 -6.33
N LEU A 163 -5.80 -15.86 -6.62
CA LEU A 163 -4.84 -16.97 -6.78
C LEU A 163 -4.16 -17.41 -5.48
N GLU A 164 -4.09 -16.53 -4.49
CA GLU A 164 -3.53 -16.89 -3.19
C GLU A 164 -4.67 -17.38 -2.28
N PRO A 165 -4.56 -18.58 -1.69
CA PRO A 165 -5.54 -19.03 -0.70
C PRO A 165 -5.59 -18.01 0.44
N VAL A 166 -6.80 -17.71 0.91
CA VAL A 166 -7.00 -16.98 2.16
C VAL A 166 -6.58 -17.91 3.29
N ASN A 167 -5.34 -17.78 3.76
CA ASN A 167 -5.00 -18.19 5.12
C ASN A 167 -5.72 -17.21 6.04
N THR A 168 -6.96 -17.54 6.41
CA THR A 168 -7.59 -16.90 7.55
C THR A 168 -6.72 -17.26 8.75
N PRO A 169 -6.12 -16.29 9.47
CA PRO A 169 -5.59 -16.59 10.79
C PRO A 169 -6.79 -17.06 11.61
N ASP A 170 -6.77 -18.33 12.00
CA ASP A 170 -7.62 -18.85 13.07
C ASP A 170 -7.29 -17.99 14.29
N ASP A 171 -8.23 -17.16 14.73
CA ASP A 171 -8.10 -16.31 15.91
C ASP A 171 -8.39 -17.20 17.14
N PRO A 172 -7.41 -17.61 17.95
CA PRO A 172 -7.67 -18.45 19.11
C PRO A 172 -7.89 -17.63 20.40
N ASP A 173 -7.93 -16.30 20.35
CA ASP A 173 -7.96 -15.45 21.55
C ASP A 173 -9.33 -14.80 21.79
N ASP A 174 -10.41 -15.58 21.69
CA ASP A 174 -11.73 -15.23 22.23
C ASP A 174 -11.99 -15.97 23.56
N GLU A 175 -11.03 -15.87 24.49
CA GLU A 175 -11.19 -16.27 25.89
C GLU A 175 -10.94 -15.06 26.81
N HIS A 176 -11.78 -14.03 26.68
CA HIS A 176 -12.00 -13.09 27.79
C HIS A 176 -13.06 -13.66 28.74
N GLU A 177 -12.62 -14.61 29.57
CA GLU A 177 -13.36 -15.05 30.74
C GLU A 177 -13.33 -13.94 31.81
N LEU A 178 -14.53 -13.45 32.15
CA LEU A 178 -14.80 -12.53 33.26
C LEU A 178 -14.38 -13.14 34.60
N PRO A 179 -13.93 -12.30 35.53
CA PRO A 179 -14.55 -12.33 36.86
C PRO A 179 -15.11 -10.97 37.30
#